data_AF-A0A6M1SYZ8-F1
#
_entry.id   AF-A0A6M1SYZ8-F1
#
_cell.length_a   1.000
_cell.length_b   1.000
_cell.length_c   1.000
_cell.angle_alpha   90.00
_cell.angle_beta   90.00
_cell.angle_gamma   90.00
#
_symmetry.space_group_name_H-M   'P 1'
#
loop_
_entity.id
_entity.type
_entity.pdbx_description
1 polymer ?
#
loop_
_entity_poly.entity_id
_entity_poly.type
_entity_poly.pdbx_seq_one_letter_code
_entity_poly.pdbx_strand_id
1 'polypeptide(L)'
;MTDREITQEQLDTLVEDAAYLEDEAEALKYVIENVPYTETPPDGKSIAEMLLLIDHAQLSYYRPILEQAFKNPRPTRLGDFEHFRETFEVDQEKLDDIQKLLSKLAKHRAGVVNVIKNIPLIDWEIVIYDDNKEITLYDFMQQMIRFDRSMLKQIADLVMVFEQEKQTRREIEQKQAARSRQEPENS
;
A
#
# COMPACT_ATOMS: atom_id res chain seq x y z
N MET A 1 22.72 -22.11 -1.95
CA MET A 1 21.63 -22.90 -1.36
C MET A 1 21.31 -22.29 -0.02
N THR A 2 20.21 -21.57 0.06
CA THR A 2 19.68 -21.14 1.36
C THR A 2 18.89 -22.35 1.87
N ASP A 3 19.51 -23.17 2.74
CA ASP A 3 18.85 -24.27 3.48
C ASP A 3 17.87 -23.68 4.51
N ARG A 4 16.91 -22.89 4.04
CA ARG A 4 15.89 -22.27 4.88
C ARG A 4 14.58 -23.00 4.63
N GLU A 5 14.27 -23.90 5.54
CA GLU A 5 12.95 -24.52 5.60
C GLU A 5 11.91 -23.45 5.99
N ILE A 6 10.88 -23.28 5.17
CA ILE A 6 9.78 -22.36 5.48
C ILE A 6 8.82 -23.07 6.42
N THR A 7 8.52 -22.44 7.55
CA THR A 7 7.67 -23.04 8.59
C THR A 7 6.22 -22.58 8.50
N GLN A 8 5.29 -23.36 9.06
CA GLN A 8 3.89 -22.94 9.16
C GLN A 8 3.73 -21.62 9.94
N GLU A 9 4.50 -21.42 11.02
CA GLU A 9 4.49 -20.18 11.80
C GLU A 9 4.88 -18.95 10.97
N GLN A 10 5.83 -19.12 10.04
CA GLN A 10 6.21 -18.06 9.11
C GLN A 10 5.07 -17.72 8.14
N LEU A 11 4.33 -18.73 7.67
CA LEU A 11 3.15 -18.51 6.84
C LEU A 11 1.99 -17.88 7.61
N ASP A 12 1.78 -18.29 8.86
CA ASP A 12 0.74 -17.70 9.71
C ASP A 12 1.02 -16.20 9.93
N THR A 13 2.28 -15.85 10.21
CA THR A 13 2.73 -14.45 10.28
C THR A 13 2.52 -13.72 8.95
N LEU A 14 2.81 -14.37 7.81
CA LEU A 14 2.61 -13.78 6.48
C LEU A 14 1.13 -13.50 6.19
N VAL A 15 0.24 -14.41 6.62
CA VAL A 15 -1.22 -14.26 6.53
C VAL A 15 -1.69 -13.11 7.40
N GLU A 16 -1.23 -13.02 8.65
CA GLU A 16 -1.55 -11.93 9.57
C GLU A 16 -1.11 -10.58 9.01
N ASP A 17 0.12 -10.49 8.51
CA ASP A 17 0.64 -9.27 7.90
C ASP A 17 -0.18 -8.87 6.65
N ALA A 18 -0.61 -9.83 5.83
CA ALA A 18 -1.44 -9.55 4.66
C ALA A 18 -2.88 -9.14 5.04
N ALA A 19 -3.45 -9.74 6.08
CA ALA A 19 -4.77 -9.38 6.60
C ALA A 19 -4.75 -7.97 7.22
N TYR A 20 -3.68 -7.62 7.91
CA TYR A 20 -3.48 -6.26 8.43
C TYR A 20 -3.51 -5.20 7.31
N LEU A 21 -2.96 -5.50 6.13
CA LEU A 21 -3.03 -4.60 4.97
C LEU A 21 -4.47 -4.40 4.45
N GLU A 22 -5.32 -5.42 4.53
CA GLU A 22 -6.75 -5.32 4.20
C GLU A 22 -7.45 -4.38 5.19
N ASP A 23 -7.24 -4.58 6.48
CA ASP A 23 -7.82 -3.76 7.55
C ASP A 23 -7.41 -2.28 7.41
N GLU A 24 -6.14 -2.01 7.14
CA GLU A 24 -5.64 -0.64 6.92
C GLU A 24 -6.28 0.03 5.69
N ALA A 25 -6.45 -0.71 4.59
CA ALA A 25 -7.13 -0.20 3.40
C ALA A 25 -8.62 0.11 3.68
N GLU A 26 -9.29 -0.73 4.47
CA GLU A 26 -10.67 -0.48 4.90
C GLU A 26 -10.78 0.69 5.88
N ALA A 27 -9.86 0.81 6.84
CA ALA A 27 -9.80 1.93 7.78
C ALA A 27 -9.60 3.27 7.06
N LEU A 28 -8.74 3.30 6.04
CA LEU A 28 -8.42 4.52 5.29
C LEU A 28 -9.67 5.11 4.59
N LYS A 29 -10.65 4.28 4.20
CA LYS A 29 -11.90 4.74 3.57
C LYS A 29 -12.69 5.71 4.44
N TYR A 30 -12.58 5.61 5.76
CA TYR A 30 -13.30 6.47 6.70
C TYR A 30 -12.66 7.84 6.88
N VAL A 31 -11.36 7.98 6.61
CA VAL A 31 -10.61 9.22 6.86
C VAL A 31 -10.20 9.93 5.57
N ILE A 32 -10.10 9.21 4.44
CA ILE A 32 -9.51 9.74 3.21
C ILE A 32 -10.24 10.97 2.65
N GLU A 33 -11.57 11.03 2.76
CA GLU A 33 -12.37 12.17 2.26
C GLU A 33 -12.19 13.44 3.10
N ASN A 34 -11.63 13.32 4.30
CA ASN A 34 -11.42 14.45 5.19
C ASN A 34 -10.10 15.19 4.97
N VAL A 35 -9.23 14.64 4.11
CA VAL A 35 -7.89 15.14 3.79
C VAL A 35 -7.76 15.42 2.29
N PRO A 36 -6.88 16.34 1.86
CA PRO A 36 -6.66 16.63 0.45
C PRO A 36 -5.80 15.53 -0.19
N TYR A 37 -6.38 14.35 -0.42
CA TYR A 37 -5.66 13.14 -0.84
C TYR A 37 -4.95 13.24 -2.21
N THR A 38 -5.32 14.21 -3.04
CA THR A 38 -4.69 14.52 -4.34
C THR A 38 -3.56 15.55 -4.24
N GLU A 39 -3.40 16.23 -3.10
CA GLU A 39 -2.33 17.22 -2.94
C GLU A 39 -0.98 16.52 -2.76
N THR A 40 -0.01 16.90 -3.60
CA THR A 40 1.36 16.37 -3.56
C THR A 40 2.20 17.22 -2.60
N PRO A 41 2.76 16.64 -1.52
CA PRO A 41 3.68 17.35 -0.64
C PRO A 41 5.01 17.66 -1.36
N PRO A 42 5.78 18.68 -0.92
CA PRO A 42 7.00 19.13 -1.61
C PRO A 42 8.03 18.04 -1.92
N ASP A 43 8.15 17.03 -1.04
CA ASP A 43 9.18 16.00 -1.10
C ASP A 43 8.62 14.59 -1.43
N GLY A 44 7.42 14.49 -2.01
CA GLY A 44 6.78 13.17 -2.10
C GLY A 44 5.68 13.01 -3.13
N LYS A 45 4.90 11.95 -2.89
CA LYS A 45 3.70 11.61 -3.65
C LYS A 45 2.48 11.99 -2.84
N SER A 46 1.41 12.37 -3.51
CA SER A 46 0.10 12.48 -2.89
C SER A 46 -0.37 11.11 -2.37
N ILE A 47 -1.34 11.11 -1.45
CA ILE A 47 -1.94 9.87 -0.93
C ILE A 47 -2.52 9.03 -2.07
N ALA A 48 -3.19 9.69 -3.02
CA ALA A 48 -3.80 9.02 -4.16
C ALA A 48 -2.79 8.37 -5.10
N GLU A 49 -1.68 9.05 -5.43
CA GLU A 49 -0.59 8.48 -6.22
C GLU A 49 0.03 7.27 -5.52
N MET A 50 0.17 7.32 -4.20
CA MET A 50 0.68 6.18 -3.42
C MET A 50 -0.26 4.97 -3.48
N LEU A 51 -1.58 5.18 -3.33
CA LEU A 51 -2.57 4.12 -3.44
C LEU A 51 -2.63 3.53 -4.86
N LEU A 52 -2.51 4.36 -5.90
CA LEU A 52 -2.42 3.91 -7.28
C LEU A 52 -1.17 3.07 -7.52
N LEU A 53 -0.03 3.48 -6.96
CA LEU A 53 1.21 2.72 -7.08
C LEU A 53 1.10 1.35 -6.42
N ILE A 54 0.43 1.25 -5.26
CA ILE A 54 0.14 -0.03 -4.61
C ILE A 54 -0.73 -0.93 -5.50
N ASP A 55 -1.81 -0.39 -6.07
CA ASP A 55 -2.71 -1.16 -6.96
C ASP A 55 -1.99 -1.61 -8.23
N HIS A 56 -1.19 -0.71 -8.83
CA HIS A 56 -0.37 -1.02 -10.00
C HIS A 56 0.63 -2.13 -9.69
N ALA A 57 1.43 -1.98 -8.63
CA ALA A 57 2.43 -2.99 -8.24
C ALA A 57 1.82 -4.37 -8.04
N GLN A 58 0.65 -4.45 -7.41
CA GLN A 58 -0.07 -5.70 -7.22
C GLN A 58 -0.44 -6.35 -8.57
N LEU A 59 -0.96 -5.57 -9.50
CA LEU A 59 -1.53 -6.07 -10.76
C LEU A 59 -0.49 -6.33 -11.86
N SER A 60 0.51 -5.44 -11.98
CA SER A 60 1.49 -5.47 -13.07
C SER A 60 2.72 -6.29 -12.73
N TYR A 61 3.03 -6.49 -11.44
CA TYR A 61 4.28 -7.11 -11.02
C TYR A 61 4.05 -8.31 -10.08
N TYR A 62 3.55 -8.08 -8.87
CA TYR A 62 3.50 -9.14 -7.85
C TYR A 62 2.59 -10.30 -8.22
N ARG A 63 1.37 -10.02 -8.71
CA ARG A 63 0.43 -11.09 -9.11
C ARG A 63 0.93 -11.89 -10.32
N PRO A 64 1.38 -11.29 -11.44
CA PRO A 64 1.91 -12.06 -12.56
C PRO A 64 3.09 -12.96 -12.17
N ILE A 65 4.02 -12.46 -11.36
CA ILE A 65 5.18 -13.23 -10.90
C ILE A 65 4.75 -14.40 -10.01
N LEU A 66 3.84 -14.15 -9.06
CA LEU A 66 3.25 -15.19 -8.21
C LEU A 66 2.58 -16.28 -9.06
N GLU A 67 1.73 -15.89 -10.01
CA GLU A 67 1.06 -16.84 -10.89
C GLU A 67 2.04 -17.64 -11.77
N GLN A 68 3.11 -17.01 -12.25
CA GLN A 68 4.15 -17.69 -13.04
C GLN A 68 4.94 -18.69 -12.18
N ALA A 69 5.33 -18.31 -10.96
CA ALA A 69 6.05 -19.17 -10.03
C ALA A 69 5.26 -20.45 -9.72
N PHE A 70 3.93 -20.36 -9.63
CA PHE A 70 3.07 -21.53 -9.41
C PHE A 70 2.82 -22.38 -10.64
N LYS A 71 2.57 -21.76 -11.79
CA LYS A 71 2.04 -22.46 -12.97
C LYS A 71 3.13 -23.04 -13.86
N ASN A 72 4.37 -22.56 -13.75
CA ASN A 72 5.43 -22.85 -14.71
C ASN A 72 6.47 -23.82 -14.13
N PRO A 73 6.78 -24.94 -14.81
CA PRO A 73 7.89 -25.80 -14.41
C PRO A 73 9.27 -25.13 -14.61
N ARG A 74 9.34 -24.01 -15.35
CA ARG A 74 10.58 -23.24 -15.50
C ARG A 74 10.76 -22.29 -14.31
N PRO A 75 11.99 -22.10 -13.82
CA PRO A 75 12.26 -21.12 -12.78
C PRO A 75 11.82 -19.72 -13.21
N THR A 76 11.17 -19.02 -12.30
CA THR A 76 10.74 -17.64 -12.52
C THR A 76 11.93 -16.71 -12.32
N ARG A 77 12.14 -15.77 -13.24
CA ARG A 77 13.20 -14.76 -13.17
C ARG A 77 12.56 -13.39 -13.11
N LEU A 78 12.92 -12.58 -12.12
CA LEU A 78 12.37 -11.24 -11.96
C LEU A 78 12.72 -10.32 -13.13
N GLY A 79 13.90 -10.50 -13.73
CA GLY A 79 14.34 -9.74 -14.91
C GLY A 79 13.51 -9.99 -16.18
N ASP A 80 12.64 -11.00 -16.19
CA ASP A 80 11.68 -11.21 -17.29
C ASP A 80 10.45 -10.29 -17.18
N PHE A 81 10.32 -9.52 -16.09
CA PHE A 81 9.21 -8.62 -15.80
C PHE A 81 9.71 -7.19 -15.67
N GLU A 82 9.03 -6.25 -16.30
CA GLU A 82 9.29 -4.83 -16.07
C GLU A 82 8.90 -4.47 -14.64
N HIS A 83 9.81 -3.81 -13.90
CA HIS A 83 9.56 -3.50 -12.51
C HIS A 83 8.43 -2.47 -12.39
N PHE A 84 7.50 -2.65 -11.45
CA PHE A 84 6.30 -1.80 -11.34
C PHE A 84 6.60 -0.30 -11.20
N ARG A 85 7.76 0.05 -10.65
CA ARG A 85 8.20 1.45 -10.52
C ARG A 85 8.57 2.09 -11.85
N GLU A 86 9.00 1.30 -12.83
CA GLU A 86 9.42 1.76 -14.14
C GLU A 86 8.23 1.94 -15.09
N THR A 87 7.17 1.17 -14.86
CA THR A 87 5.94 1.16 -15.67
C THR A 87 4.80 1.95 -15.05
N PHE A 88 5.02 2.58 -13.90
CA PHE A 88 3.98 3.31 -13.19
C PHE A 88 3.70 4.66 -13.86
N GLU A 89 2.46 4.84 -14.30
CA GLU A 89 1.94 6.12 -14.78
C GLU A 89 0.72 6.52 -13.94
N VAL A 90 0.62 7.80 -13.61
CA VAL A 90 -0.50 8.33 -12.83
C VAL A 90 -1.72 8.43 -13.72
N ASP A 91 -2.68 7.57 -13.48
CA ASP A 91 -3.98 7.56 -14.14
C ASP A 91 -4.92 8.56 -13.44
N GLN A 92 -5.06 9.75 -14.03
CA GLN A 92 -5.87 10.84 -13.47
C GLN A 92 -7.36 10.45 -13.34
N GLU A 93 -7.89 9.62 -14.23
CA GLU A 93 -9.30 9.19 -14.16
C GLU A 93 -9.57 8.31 -12.93
N LYS A 94 -8.56 7.57 -12.45
CA LYS A 94 -8.67 6.78 -11.23
C LYS A 94 -8.52 7.60 -9.95
N LEU A 95 -8.02 8.83 -10.02
CA LEU A 95 -7.92 9.73 -8.87
C LEU A 95 -9.28 10.27 -8.45
N ASP A 96 -10.23 10.37 -9.37
CA ASP A 96 -11.56 10.96 -9.14
C ASP A 96 -12.47 10.09 -8.25
N ASP A 97 -12.17 8.79 -8.09
CA ASP A 97 -12.95 7.86 -7.25
C ASP A 97 -12.04 7.07 -6.30
N ILE A 98 -11.50 7.79 -5.32
CA ILE A 98 -10.60 7.24 -4.30
C ILE A 98 -11.24 6.13 -3.46
N GLN A 99 -12.55 6.20 -3.23
CA GLN A 99 -13.30 5.19 -2.47
C GLN A 99 -13.36 3.86 -3.23
N LYS A 100 -13.56 3.91 -4.54
CA LYS A 100 -13.52 2.72 -5.39
C LYS A 100 -12.11 2.14 -5.45
N LEU A 101 -11.06 2.96 -5.52
CA LEU A 101 -9.67 2.50 -5.46
C LEU A 101 -9.39 1.76 -4.15
N LEU A 102 -9.75 2.34 -3.00
CA LEU A 102 -9.58 1.71 -1.69
C LEU A 102 -10.37 0.41 -1.57
N SER A 103 -11.62 0.39 -2.03
CA SER A 103 -12.44 -0.82 -2.05
C SER A 103 -11.84 -1.93 -2.93
N LYS A 104 -11.16 -1.56 -4.02
CA LYS A 104 -10.45 -2.50 -4.88
C LYS A 104 -9.18 -3.02 -4.20
N LEU A 105 -8.42 -2.14 -3.54
CA LEU A 105 -7.23 -2.51 -2.78
C LEU A 105 -7.58 -3.50 -1.65
N ALA A 106 -8.59 -3.20 -0.84
CA ALA A 106 -9.06 -4.12 0.21
C ALA A 106 -9.42 -5.50 -0.37
N LYS A 107 -10.18 -5.55 -1.47
CA LYS A 107 -10.50 -6.82 -2.16
C LYS A 107 -9.26 -7.54 -2.69
N HIS A 108 -8.28 -6.82 -3.22
CA HIS A 108 -7.03 -7.41 -3.66
C HIS A 108 -6.25 -8.02 -2.50
N ARG A 109 -6.22 -7.35 -1.33
CA ARG A 109 -5.55 -7.86 -0.12
C ARG A 109 -6.26 -9.08 0.45
N ALA A 110 -7.59 -9.09 0.50
CA ALA A 110 -8.37 -10.29 0.81
C ALA A 110 -8.03 -11.46 -0.16
N GLY A 111 -7.87 -11.13 -1.44
CA GLY A 111 -7.39 -12.08 -2.46
C GLY A 111 -6.00 -12.64 -2.16
N VAL A 112 -5.05 -11.77 -1.77
CA VAL A 112 -3.70 -12.17 -1.36
C VAL A 112 -3.73 -13.07 -0.13
N VAL A 113 -4.49 -12.72 0.90
CA VAL A 113 -4.68 -13.55 2.12
C VAL A 113 -5.18 -14.94 1.74
N ASN A 114 -6.19 -15.01 0.87
CA ASN A 114 -6.73 -16.28 0.41
C ASN A 114 -5.72 -17.07 -0.41
N VAL A 115 -4.93 -16.42 -1.27
CA VAL A 115 -3.86 -17.11 -2.00
C VAL A 115 -2.84 -17.67 -1.02
N ILE A 116 -2.37 -16.89 -0.05
CA ILE A 116 -1.36 -17.33 0.92
C ILE A 116 -1.84 -18.58 1.66
N LYS A 117 -3.09 -18.59 2.15
CA LYS A 117 -3.69 -19.70 2.89
C LYS A 117 -3.87 -20.99 2.08
N ASN A 118 -3.97 -20.88 0.76
CA ASN A 118 -4.27 -22.02 -0.12
C ASN A 118 -3.02 -22.63 -0.78
N ILE A 119 -1.87 -21.98 -0.66
CA ILE A 119 -0.61 -22.49 -1.16
C ILE A 119 -0.08 -23.57 -0.19
N PRO A 120 0.22 -24.80 -0.67
CA PRO A 120 0.86 -25.82 0.13
C PRO A 120 2.20 -25.37 0.70
N LEU A 121 2.53 -25.76 1.95
CA LEU A 121 3.76 -25.35 2.64
C LEU A 121 5.03 -25.53 1.77
N ILE A 122 5.15 -26.66 1.08
CA ILE A 122 6.31 -26.98 0.23
C ILE A 122 6.50 -26.02 -0.95
N ASP A 123 5.42 -25.45 -1.48
CA ASP A 123 5.50 -24.57 -2.65
C ASP A 123 6.02 -23.17 -2.29
N TRP A 124 6.11 -22.83 -1.00
CA TRP A 124 6.71 -21.58 -0.54
C TRP A 124 8.23 -21.53 -0.72
N GLU A 125 8.85 -22.69 -0.87
CA GLU A 125 10.29 -22.85 -1.12
C GLU A 125 10.64 -22.76 -2.62
N ILE A 126 9.65 -22.55 -3.50
CA ILE A 126 9.89 -22.34 -4.93
C ILE A 126 10.89 -21.19 -5.11
N VAL A 127 11.96 -21.48 -5.85
CA VAL A 127 13.02 -20.51 -6.12
C VAL A 127 12.61 -19.55 -7.23
N ILE A 128 12.76 -18.26 -6.93
CA ILE A 128 12.66 -17.15 -7.86
C ILE A 128 14.05 -16.52 -7.99
N TYR A 129 14.48 -16.30 -9.23
CA TYR A 129 15.77 -15.70 -9.53
C TYR A 129 15.64 -14.18 -9.63
N ASP A 130 16.30 -13.48 -8.73
CA ASP A 130 16.49 -12.03 -8.74
C ASP A 130 17.91 -11.72 -9.22
N ASP A 131 18.07 -11.49 -10.52
CA ASP A 131 19.36 -11.45 -11.21
C ASP A 131 20.26 -12.67 -10.90
N ASN A 132 21.28 -12.45 -10.08
CA ASN A 132 22.26 -13.45 -9.65
C ASN A 132 21.98 -14.01 -8.24
N LYS A 133 20.81 -13.69 -7.67
CA LYS A 133 20.39 -14.13 -6.34
C LYS A 133 19.18 -15.05 -6.43
N GLU A 134 19.17 -16.05 -5.56
CA GLU A 134 18.02 -16.93 -5.37
C GLU A 134 17.25 -16.42 -4.16
N ILE A 135 15.96 -16.12 -4.36
CA ILE A 135 15.00 -15.85 -3.30
C ILE A 135 13.89 -16.89 -3.34
N THR A 136 13.23 -17.15 -2.22
CA THR A 136 12.06 -18.03 -2.21
C THR A 136 10.80 -17.25 -2.59
N LEU A 137 9.74 -17.97 -2.97
CA LEU A 137 8.42 -17.38 -3.12
C LEU A 137 7.97 -16.68 -1.82
N TYR A 138 8.30 -17.26 -0.67
CA TYR A 138 8.07 -16.64 0.62
C TYR A 138 8.76 -15.26 0.73
N ASP A 139 10.05 -15.19 0.41
CA ASP A 139 10.81 -13.93 0.45
C ASP A 139 10.22 -12.89 -0.51
N PHE A 140 9.79 -13.32 -1.70
CA PHE A 140 9.13 -12.46 -2.68
C PHE A 140 7.81 -11.87 -2.15
N MET A 141 6.96 -12.70 -1.54
CA MET A 141 5.71 -12.22 -0.94
C MET A 141 5.95 -11.34 0.29
N GLN A 142 6.99 -11.63 1.09
CA GLN A 142 7.40 -10.72 2.17
C GLN A 142 7.83 -9.35 1.64
N GLN A 143 8.53 -9.29 0.49
CA GLN A 143 8.92 -8.02 -0.12
C GLN A 143 7.71 -7.20 -0.54
N MET A 144 6.69 -7.85 -1.12
CA MET A 144 5.42 -7.21 -1.47
C MET A 144 4.72 -6.62 -0.24
N ILE A 145 4.57 -7.40 0.83
CA ILE A 145 3.94 -6.95 2.08
C ILE A 145 4.73 -5.79 2.69
N ARG A 146 6.07 -5.86 2.72
CA ARG A 146 6.92 -4.77 3.25
C ARG A 146 6.75 -3.49 2.45
N PHE A 147 6.69 -3.60 1.12
CA PHE A 147 6.42 -2.47 0.26
C PHE A 147 5.08 -1.81 0.62
N ASP A 148 4.00 -2.60 0.67
CA ASP A 148 2.68 -2.09 1.03
C ASP A 148 2.63 -1.43 2.40
N ARG A 149 3.18 -2.09 3.44
CA ARG A 149 3.25 -1.53 4.80
C ARG A 149 4.00 -0.21 4.82
N SER A 150 5.09 -0.11 4.06
CA SER A 150 5.88 1.13 3.97
C SER A 150 5.09 2.27 3.32
N MET A 151 4.26 1.96 2.33
CA MET A 151 3.43 2.95 1.63
C MET A 151 2.22 3.37 2.47
N LEU A 152 1.51 2.42 3.08
CA LEU A 152 0.40 2.71 3.98
C LEU A 152 0.84 3.52 5.21
N LYS A 153 2.04 3.25 5.74
CA LYS A 153 2.62 4.07 6.80
C LYS A 153 2.83 5.52 6.34
N GLN A 154 3.41 5.74 5.16
CA GLN A 154 3.58 7.09 4.60
C GLN A 154 2.23 7.79 4.39
N ILE A 155 1.21 7.04 3.95
CA ILE A 155 -0.15 7.57 3.83
C ILE A 155 -0.70 7.99 5.20
N ALA A 156 -0.59 7.13 6.22
CA ALA A 156 -1.05 7.44 7.57
C ALA A 156 -0.36 8.69 8.14
N ASP A 157 0.96 8.81 7.94
CA ASP A 157 1.74 9.98 8.35
C ASP A 157 1.21 11.27 7.67
N LEU A 158 0.91 11.22 6.36
CA LEU A 158 0.33 12.37 5.65
C LEU A 158 -1.09 12.71 6.11
N VAL A 159 -1.93 11.70 6.36
CA VAL A 159 -3.28 11.91 6.91
C VAL A 159 -3.18 12.67 8.24
N MET A 160 -2.28 12.23 9.13
CA MET A 160 -2.06 12.89 10.41
C MET A 160 -1.58 14.33 10.26
N VAL A 161 -0.67 14.62 9.32
CA VAL A 161 -0.19 15.98 9.04
C VAL A 161 -1.35 16.87 8.59
N PHE A 162 -2.15 16.42 7.63
CA PHE A 162 -3.30 17.19 7.13
C PHE A 162 -4.36 17.43 8.22
N GLU A 163 -4.64 16.46 9.07
CA GLU A 163 -5.55 16.62 10.19
C GLU A 163 -5.04 17.66 11.22
N GLN A 164 -3.74 17.63 11.55
CA GLN A 164 -3.12 18.60 12.45
C GLN A 164 -3.14 20.02 11.87
N GLU A 165 -2.85 20.19 10.59
CA GLU A 165 -2.91 21.48 9.90
C GLU A 165 -4.33 22.06 9.89
N LYS A 166 -5.33 21.20 9.60
CA LYS A 166 -6.75 21.58 9.63
C LYS A 166 -7.19 22.02 11.01
N GLN A 167 -6.78 21.31 12.06
CA GLN A 167 -7.09 21.68 13.44
C GLN A 167 -6.42 23.00 13.84
N THR A 168 -5.14 23.17 13.51
CA THR A 168 -4.39 24.41 13.78
C THR A 168 -5.03 25.61 13.08
N ARG A 169 -5.44 25.46 11.82
CA ARG A 169 -6.11 26.52 11.06
C ARG A 169 -7.42 26.95 11.70
N ARG A 170 -8.26 25.98 12.13
CA ARG A 170 -9.52 26.25 12.84
C ARG A 170 -9.29 27.03 14.13
N GLU A 171 -8.27 26.68 14.91
CA GLU A 171 -7.96 27.40 16.16
C GLU A 171 -7.51 28.85 15.91
N ILE A 172 -6.75 29.08 14.85
CA ILE A 172 -6.33 30.44 14.45
C ILE A 172 -7.55 31.27 14.03
N GLU A 173 -8.42 30.71 13.18
CA GLU A 173 -9.63 31.37 12.71
C GLU A 173 -10.59 31.71 13.86
N GLN A 174 -10.78 30.79 14.81
CA GLN A 174 -11.59 31.04 16.02
C GLN A 174 -11.01 32.16 16.89
N LYS A 175 -9.69 32.18 17.10
CA LYS A 175 -9.02 33.24 17.86
C LYS A 175 -9.14 34.59 17.16
N GLN A 176 -9.02 34.63 15.83
CA GLN A 176 -9.21 35.85 15.04
C GLN A 176 -10.66 36.35 15.10
N ALA A 177 -11.64 35.48 14.89
CA ALA A 177 -13.06 35.83 14.98
C ALA A 177 -13.46 36.32 16.39
N ALA A 178 -12.89 35.74 17.45
CA ALA A 178 -13.12 36.20 18.82
C ALA A 178 -12.56 37.60 19.08
N ARG A 179 -11.39 37.93 18.51
CA ARG A 179 -10.78 39.27 18.60
C ARG A 179 -11.59 40.31 17.82
N SER A 180 -12.02 39.99 16.60
CA SER A 180 -12.83 40.91 15.78
C SER A 180 -14.22 41.19 16.37
N ARG A 181 -14.76 40.31 17.22
CA ARG A 181 -16.02 40.52 17.94
C ARG A 181 -15.88 41.41 19.19
N GLN A 182 -14.66 41.65 19.67
CA GLN A 182 -14.40 42.55 20.81
C GLN A 182 -14.15 44.01 20.37
N GLU A 183 -14.10 44.30 19.06
CA GLU A 183 -13.89 45.65 18.49
C GLU A 183 -15.13 46.24 17.78
N PRO A 184 -16.31 46.33 18.42
CA PRO A 184 -17.20 47.43 18.08
C PRO A 184 -17.82 48.05 19.35
N GLU A 185 -17.19 49.09 19.90
CA GLU A 185 -17.82 50.16 20.70
C GLU A 185 -16.72 51.12 21.18
N ASN A 186 -16.32 52.04 20.31
CA ASN A 186 -15.77 53.37 20.66
C ASN A 186 -15.64 54.18 19.37
N SER A 187 -16.75 54.78 18.95
CA SER A 187 -16.81 55.87 17.97
C SER A 187 -17.75 56.94 18.50
#